data_AF-A0A228HHD2-F1
#
_entry.id   AF-A0A228HHD2-F1
#
_cell.length_a   1.000
_cell.length_b   1.000
_cell.length_c   1.000
_cell.angle_alpha   90.00
_cell.angle_beta   90.00
_cell.angle_gamma   90.00
#
_symmetry.space_group_name_H-M   'P 1'
#
loop_
_entity.id
_entity.type
_entity.pdbx_description
1 polymer ?
#
loop_
_entity_poly.entity_id
_entity_poly.type
_entity_poly.pdbx_seq_one_letter_code
_entity_poly.pdbx_strand_id
1 'polypeptide(L)'
;MKIFVASTLIAACAISTSVGAQTLNPADRYDIKSAAEWAARDATMKTGEPVAGQGGYSVPVTVADTKCKVFVRPYTPKSDMEPPRRWKADAAVCGK
;
A
#
# COMPACT_ATOMS: atom_id res chain seq x y z
N MET A 1 -41.36 8.55 29.61
CA MET A 1 -41.70 8.15 28.23
C MET A 1 -42.00 9.39 27.42
N LYS A 2 -41.04 9.84 26.59
CA LYS A 2 -41.19 10.94 25.63
C LYS A 2 -40.33 10.56 24.42
N ILE A 3 -41.01 10.14 23.36
CA ILE A 3 -40.44 9.79 22.07
C ILE A 3 -40.13 11.11 21.37
N PHE A 4 -38.85 11.41 21.16
CA PHE A 4 -38.44 12.46 20.23
C PHE A 4 -38.10 11.78 18.91
N VAL A 5 -39.06 11.83 17.98
CA VAL A 5 -38.85 11.57 16.57
C VAL A 5 -38.08 12.76 16.01
N ALA A 6 -36.77 12.63 15.86
CA ALA A 6 -35.95 13.57 15.12
C ALA A 6 -35.55 12.93 13.79
N SER A 7 -36.40 13.14 12.79
CA SER A 7 -36.15 12.80 11.39
C SER A 7 -34.87 13.50 10.92
N THR A 8 -33.76 12.77 10.93
CA THR A 8 -32.50 13.20 10.33
C THR A 8 -32.54 12.84 8.85
N LEU A 9 -33.02 13.80 8.05
CA LEU A 9 -32.79 13.86 6.61
C LEU A 9 -31.28 13.96 6.37
N ILE A 10 -30.62 12.82 6.17
CA ILE A 10 -29.27 12.78 5.62
C ILE A 10 -29.44 13.06 4.12
N ALA A 11 -29.34 14.34 3.75
CA ALA A 11 -29.17 14.75 2.38
C ALA A 11 -27.86 14.14 1.87
N ALA A 12 -27.98 13.03 1.14
CA ALA A 12 -26.88 12.44 0.40
C ALA A 12 -26.37 13.49 -0.59
N CYS A 13 -25.20 14.04 -0.28
CA CYS A 13 -24.44 14.88 -1.20
C CYS A 13 -23.93 13.96 -2.32
N ALA A 14 -24.78 13.68 -3.29
CA ALA A 14 -24.40 13.01 -4.53
C ALA A 14 -23.63 14.01 -5.38
N ILE A 15 -22.34 14.16 -5.09
CA ILE A 15 -21.43 14.85 -6.01
C ILE A 15 -21.17 13.86 -7.16
N SER A 16 -22.07 13.85 -8.12
CA SER A 16 -21.86 13.20 -9.42
C SER A 16 -20.84 14.03 -10.20
N THR A 17 -19.55 13.91 -9.88
CA THR A 17 -18.49 14.36 -10.78
C THR A 17 -18.45 13.39 -11.96
N SER A 18 -19.22 13.70 -13.01
CA SER A 18 -19.02 13.12 -14.33
C SER A 18 -17.67 13.62 -14.87
N VAL A 19 -16.60 12.95 -14.47
CA VAL A 19 -15.27 13.15 -15.07
C VAL A 19 -15.39 12.62 -16.49
N GLY A 20 -15.60 13.53 -17.45
CA GLY A 20 -15.49 13.21 -18.87
C GLY A 20 -14.18 12.48 -19.09
N ALA A 21 -14.24 11.35 -19.80
CA ALA A 21 -13.09 10.50 -20.07
C ALA A 21 -12.06 11.26 -20.92
N GLN A 22 -11.24 12.08 -20.25
CA GLN A 22 -10.07 12.69 -20.85
C GLN A 22 -9.14 11.54 -21.22
N THR A 23 -8.74 11.51 -22.49
CA THR A 23 -7.79 10.53 -22.99
C THR A 23 -6.46 10.76 -22.26
N LEU A 24 -6.24 9.99 -21.21
CA LEU A 24 -5.02 10.03 -20.40
C LEU A 24 -3.80 9.78 -21.29
N ASN A 25 -2.84 10.69 -21.24
CA ASN A 25 -1.50 10.47 -21.76
C ASN A 25 -0.97 9.12 -21.20
N PRO A 26 -0.36 8.26 -22.03
CA PRO A 26 0.21 6.99 -21.57
C PRO A 26 1.16 7.11 -20.37
N ALA A 27 1.96 8.18 -20.29
CA ALA A 27 2.82 8.44 -19.12
C ALA A 27 2.00 8.68 -17.85
N ASP A 28 1.03 9.60 -17.91
CA ASP A 28 0.12 9.90 -16.79
C ASP A 28 -0.65 8.66 -16.34
N ARG A 29 -1.04 7.77 -17.26
CA ARG A 29 -1.69 6.50 -16.91
C ARG A 29 -0.81 5.61 -16.04
N TYR A 30 0.48 5.49 -16.36
CA TYR A 30 1.42 4.70 -15.57
C TYR A 30 1.63 5.32 -14.18
N ASP A 31 1.81 6.64 -14.12
CA ASP A 31 2.04 7.34 -12.86
C ASP A 31 0.81 7.30 -11.94
N ILE A 32 -0.38 7.54 -12.49
CA ILE A 32 -1.65 7.45 -11.74
C ILE A 32 -1.89 6.04 -11.23
N LYS A 33 -1.65 5.02 -12.07
CA LYS A 33 -1.79 3.62 -11.64
C LYS A 33 -0.80 3.29 -10.52
N SER A 34 0.46 3.70 -10.66
CA SER A 34 1.49 3.47 -9.66
C SER A 34 1.17 4.19 -8.34
N ALA A 35 0.66 5.43 -8.42
CA ALA A 35 0.22 6.19 -7.25
C ALA A 35 -0.98 5.52 -6.56
N ALA A 36 -1.97 5.04 -7.32
CA ALA A 36 -3.11 4.32 -6.77
C ALA A 36 -2.69 2.99 -6.13
N GLU A 37 -1.77 2.24 -6.74
CA GLU A 37 -1.21 1.01 -6.15
C GLU A 37 -0.45 1.29 -4.84
N TRP A 38 0.31 2.38 -4.77
CA TRP A 38 0.99 2.79 -3.55
C TRP A 38 0.01 3.19 -2.45
N ALA A 39 -1.01 3.99 -2.77
CA ALA A 39 -2.04 4.37 -1.82
C ALA A 39 -2.83 3.15 -1.31
N ALA A 40 -3.16 2.20 -2.19
CA ALA A 40 -3.82 0.96 -1.81
C ALA A 40 -2.94 0.09 -0.90
N ARG A 41 -1.63 0.02 -1.16
CA ARG A 41 -0.68 -0.68 -0.28
C ARG A 41 -0.57 0.00 1.08
N ASP A 42 -0.44 1.32 1.13
CA ASP A 42 -0.35 2.06 2.40
C ASP A 42 -1.61 1.92 3.26
N ALA A 43 -2.79 1.89 2.62
CA ALA A 43 -4.06 1.67 3.29
C ALA A 43 -4.23 0.24 3.84
N THR A 44 -3.55 -0.76 3.27
CA THR A 44 -3.76 -2.19 3.58
C THR A 44 -2.57 -2.86 4.25
N MET A 45 -1.41 -2.20 4.27
CA MET A 45 -0.16 -2.74 4.79
C MET A 45 0.36 -1.89 5.95
N LYS A 46 0.82 -2.55 7.01
CA LYS A 46 1.57 -1.90 8.09
C LYS A 46 2.89 -2.60 8.27
N THR A 47 3.99 -1.86 8.16
CA THR A 47 5.33 -2.35 8.46
C THR A 47 5.68 -2.01 9.91
N GLY A 48 6.15 -3.01 10.67
CA GLY A 48 6.74 -2.78 11.98
C GLY A 48 8.26 -2.58 11.90
N GLU A 49 8.87 -2.37 13.06
CA GLU A 49 10.31 -2.16 13.16
C GLU A 49 11.12 -3.39 12.70
N PRO A 50 12.22 -3.20 11.96
CA PRO A 50 13.10 -4.30 11.57
C PRO A 50 13.74 -4.96 12.79
N VAL A 51 13.74 -6.29 12.82
CA VAL A 51 14.42 -7.09 13.86
C VAL A 51 15.64 -7.75 13.24
N ALA A 52 16.81 -7.58 13.85
CA ALA A 52 18.05 -8.21 13.37
C ALA A 52 17.93 -9.75 13.39
N GLY A 53 18.41 -10.40 12.33
CA GLY A 53 18.50 -11.85 12.19
C GLY A 53 19.83 -12.28 11.58
N GLN A 54 20.01 -13.57 11.32
CA GLN A 54 21.23 -14.05 10.66
C GLN A 54 21.32 -13.50 9.23
N GLY A 55 22.29 -12.61 8.98
CA GLY A 55 22.60 -12.08 7.65
C GLY A 55 21.66 -11.00 7.11
N GLY A 56 20.80 -10.43 7.95
CA GLY A 56 19.84 -9.41 7.54
C GLY A 56 18.84 -9.03 8.64
N TYR A 57 17.67 -8.58 8.22
CA TYR A 57 16.60 -8.11 9.08
C TYR A 57 15.28 -8.81 8.72
N SER A 58 14.58 -9.27 9.73
CA SER A 58 13.20 -9.71 9.63
C SER A 58 12.29 -8.51 9.91
N VAL A 59 11.51 -8.10 8.92
CA VAL A 59 10.54 -7.02 9.04
C VAL A 59 9.13 -7.62 9.20
N PRO A 60 8.45 -7.42 10.34
CA PRO A 60 7.05 -7.81 10.47
C PRO A 60 6.18 -6.89 9.61
N VAL A 61 5.28 -7.48 8.83
CA VAL A 61 4.36 -6.76 7.95
C VAL A 61 2.95 -7.31 8.15
N THR A 62 1.98 -6.45 8.41
CA THR A 62 0.56 -6.83 8.38
C THR A 62 0.01 -6.47 7.01
N VAL A 63 -0.63 -7.41 6.30
CA VAL A 63 -1.28 -7.19 5.01
C VAL A 63 -2.73 -7.63 5.12
N ALA A 64 -3.69 -6.71 4.98
CA ALA A 64 -5.12 -7.01 5.13
C ALA A 64 -5.40 -7.88 6.38
N ASP A 65 -4.93 -7.42 7.54
CA ASP A 65 -5.00 -8.10 8.85
C ASP A 65 -4.26 -9.44 8.99
N THR A 66 -3.61 -9.91 7.92
CA THR A 66 -2.76 -11.11 7.96
C THR A 66 -1.35 -10.75 8.37
N LYS A 67 -0.83 -11.45 9.39
CA LYS A 67 0.56 -11.28 9.84
C LYS A 67 1.52 -11.99 8.89
N CYS A 68 2.42 -11.20 8.31
CA CYS A 68 3.46 -11.64 7.40
C CYS A 68 4.84 -11.22 7.92
N LYS A 69 5.86 -11.83 7.34
CA LYS A 69 7.27 -11.51 7.58
C LYS A 69 7.98 -11.33 6.25
N VAL A 70 8.77 -10.27 6.13
CA VAL A 70 9.65 -10.03 5.00
C VAL A 70 11.09 -10.11 5.49
N PHE A 71 11.93 -10.88 4.82
CA PHE A 71 13.37 -10.88 5.10
C PHE A 71 14.07 -9.89 4.18
N VAL A 72 14.91 -9.03 4.76
CA VAL A 72 15.65 -7.99 4.06
C VAL A 72 17.13 -8.17 4.32
N ARG A 73 17.94 -8.21 3.28
CA ARG A 73 19.40 -8.46 3.38
C ARG A 73 20.21 -7.44 2.59
N PRO A 74 21.47 -7.22 2.98
CA PRO A 74 22.39 -6.41 2.18
C PRO A 74 22.44 -6.91 0.75
N TYR A 75 22.49 -5.98 -0.20
CA TYR A 75 22.54 -6.27 -1.61
C TYR A 75 23.57 -5.40 -2.31
N THR A 76 24.37 -6.03 -3.14
CA THR A 76 25.25 -5.38 -4.10
C THR A 76 24.63 -5.56 -5.49
N PRO A 77 24.25 -4.48 -6.19
CA PRO A 77 23.78 -4.55 -7.57
C PRO A 77 24.78 -5.31 -8.44
N LYS A 78 24.26 -6.17 -9.34
CA LYS A 78 25.11 -7.02 -10.18
C LYS A 78 25.41 -6.41 -11.55
N SER A 79 24.80 -5.28 -11.87
CA SER A 79 24.92 -4.57 -13.14
C SER A 79 24.56 -3.10 -12.96
N ASP A 80 25.15 -2.23 -13.77
CA ASP A 80 24.86 -0.80 -13.81
C ASP A 80 23.43 -0.49 -14.29
N MET A 81 22.74 -1.48 -14.87
CA MET A 81 21.34 -1.38 -15.28
C MET A 81 20.37 -1.63 -14.11
N GLU A 82 20.85 -2.10 -12.96
CA GLU A 82 20.01 -2.27 -11.78
C GLU A 82 19.90 -0.97 -10.97
N PRO A 83 18.74 -0.69 -10.34
CA PRO A 83 18.62 0.48 -9.47
C PRO A 83 19.63 0.43 -8.32
N PRO A 84 20.25 1.56 -7.94
CA PRO A 84 21.22 1.63 -6.85
C PRO A 84 20.53 1.39 -5.51
N ARG A 85 20.37 0.11 -5.15
CA ARG A 85 19.71 -0.35 -3.92
C ARG A 85 20.71 -1.12 -3.06
N ARG A 86 20.82 -0.73 -1.80
CA ARG A 86 21.69 -1.35 -0.79
C ARG A 86 21.07 -2.56 -0.09
N TRP A 87 19.77 -2.74 -0.26
CA TRP A 87 18.98 -3.75 0.41
C TRP A 87 18.08 -4.49 -0.59
N LYS A 88 17.94 -5.79 -0.39
CA LYS A 88 17.01 -6.63 -1.15
C LYS A 88 16.05 -7.30 -0.17
N ALA A 89 14.76 -7.13 -0.43
CA ALA A 89 13.70 -7.86 0.25
C ALA A 89 13.41 -9.16 -0.51
N ASP A 90 13.22 -10.25 0.22
CA ASP A 90 12.66 -11.48 -0.31
C ASP A 90 11.12 -11.38 -0.33
N ALA A 91 10.44 -12.38 -0.89
CA ALA A 91 8.97 -12.43 -0.90
C ALA A 91 8.42 -12.45 0.53
N ALA A 92 7.28 -11.78 0.75
CA ALA A 92 6.58 -11.83 2.02
C ALA A 92 6.09 -13.25 2.31
N VAL A 93 6.41 -13.76 3.50
CA VAL A 93 5.90 -15.04 4.01
C VAL A 93 4.79 -14.72 5.00
N CYS A 94 3.56 -14.98 4.60
CA CYS A 94 2.38 -14.83 5.45
C CYS A 94 2.04 -16.17 6.09
N GLY A 95 1.75 -16.16 7.40
CA GLY A 95 1.20 -17.35 8.06
C GLY A 95 -0.17 -17.67 7.48
N LYS A 96 -0.44 -18.95 7.22
CA LYS A 96 -1.82 -19.45 7.19
C LYS A 96 -2.35 -19.53 8.62
#